data_AF-A0A9Q8L9R1-F1
#
_entry.id   AF-A0A9Q8L9R1-F1
#
_cell.length_a   1.000
_cell.length_b   1.000
_cell.length_c   1.000
_cell.angle_alpha   90.00
_cell.angle_beta   90.00
_cell.angle_gamma   90.00
#
_symmetry.space_group_name_H-M   'P 1'
#
loop_
_entity.id
_entity.type
_entity.pdbx_description
1 polymer ?
#
loop_
_entity_poly.entity_id
_entity_poly.type
_entity_poly.pdbx_seq_one_letter_code
_entity_poly.pdbx_strand_id
1 'polypeptide(L)'
;MYFSTSLIAATPLTRAFAAASILPARDDASPAFTYNATTILLHGKPYQIIGGQMDPQRIPPQYWRDRLRKAKAMGLNTIFPYVFWDHLEPSPGEWTFDQPENDIATYVKTAKRKG
;
A
#
# COMPACT_ATOMS: atom_id res chain seq x y z
N MET A 1 21.60 13.89 69.20
CA MET A 1 21.21 14.97 68.26
C MET A 1 22.15 14.89 67.06
N TYR A 2 21.60 14.81 65.83
CA TYR A 2 22.26 14.86 64.50
C TYR A 2 23.17 13.65 64.12
N PHE A 3 22.68 12.63 63.39
CA PHE A 3 22.48 12.49 61.93
C PHE A 3 23.68 12.88 61.06
N SER A 4 24.27 11.91 60.33
CA SER A 4 24.51 12.07 58.88
C SER A 4 24.83 10.73 58.21
N THR A 5 24.06 10.42 57.18
CA THR A 5 23.90 9.14 56.49
C THR A 5 24.86 9.04 55.29
N SER A 6 25.53 7.90 55.12
CA SER A 6 26.31 7.59 53.92
C SER A 6 25.39 7.45 52.69
N LEU A 7 25.68 8.22 51.64
CA LEU A 7 24.95 8.22 50.37
C LEU A 7 25.52 7.12 49.45
N ILE A 8 24.76 6.05 49.21
CA ILE A 8 25.06 5.06 48.16
C ILE A 8 24.52 5.61 46.84
N ALA A 9 25.41 5.97 45.92
CA ALA A 9 25.05 6.36 44.56
C ALA A 9 24.65 5.12 43.75
N ALA A 10 23.36 4.93 43.51
CA ALA A 10 22.84 3.92 42.61
C ALA A 10 22.86 4.47 41.17
N THR A 11 23.83 4.05 40.36
CA THR A 11 23.81 4.25 38.90
C THR A 11 22.72 3.40 38.27
N PRO A 12 21.76 3.97 37.51
CA PRO A 12 20.79 3.17 36.79
C PRO A 12 21.46 2.56 35.56
N LEU A 13 21.58 1.23 35.54
CA LEU A 13 21.98 0.48 34.36
C LEU A 13 20.84 0.58 33.34
N THR A 14 20.91 1.59 32.47
CA THR A 14 19.95 1.77 31.39
C THR A 14 20.23 0.72 30.31
N ARG A 15 19.53 -0.42 30.36
CA ARG A 15 19.52 -1.37 29.24
C ARG A 15 18.83 -0.69 28.06
N ALA A 16 19.62 -0.29 27.08
CA ALA A 16 19.12 0.04 25.77
C ALA A 16 18.47 -1.22 25.17
N PHE A 17 17.13 -1.25 25.12
CA PHE A 17 16.42 -2.21 24.29
C PHE A 17 16.58 -1.76 22.83
N ALA A 18 17.53 -2.36 22.13
CA ALA A 18 17.57 -2.28 20.68
C ALA A 18 16.33 -3.01 20.15
N ALA A 19 15.35 -2.25 19.68
CA ALA A 19 14.23 -2.79 18.93
C ALA A 19 14.76 -3.27 17.57
N ALA A 20 15.25 -4.51 17.51
CA ALA A 20 15.49 -5.17 16.25
C ALA A 20 14.17 -5.17 15.48
N SER A 21 14.15 -4.54 14.32
CA SER A 21 12.98 -4.53 13.45
C SER A 21 12.72 -5.96 12.98
N ILE A 22 11.78 -6.66 13.63
CA ILE A 22 11.24 -7.94 13.16
C ILE A 22 10.28 -7.64 12.00
N LEU A 23 10.81 -7.06 10.92
CA LEU A 23 10.12 -7.17 9.65
C LEU A 23 10.60 -8.49 9.06
N PRO A 24 9.71 -9.48 8.84
CA PRO A 24 10.14 -10.72 8.23
C PRO A 24 10.78 -10.36 6.89
N ALA A 25 11.95 -10.93 6.61
CA ALA A 25 12.63 -10.77 5.33
C ALA A 25 11.64 -11.09 4.19
N ARG A 26 11.78 -10.41 3.06
CA ARG A 26 11.09 -10.81 1.84
C ARG A 26 11.56 -12.23 1.51
N ASP A 27 10.64 -13.18 1.52
CA ASP A 27 10.92 -14.52 1.03
C ASP A 27 10.82 -14.48 -0.49
N ASP A 28 11.92 -14.11 -1.15
CA ASP A 28 12.00 -13.92 -2.60
C ASP A 28 11.80 -15.24 -3.38
N ALA A 29 11.79 -16.38 -2.68
CA ALA A 29 11.50 -17.70 -3.26
C ALA A 29 9.99 -18.00 -3.39
N SER A 30 9.16 -17.36 -2.57
CA SER A 30 7.71 -17.57 -2.56
C SER A 30 7.01 -16.73 -3.66
N PRO A 31 5.99 -17.27 -4.37
CA PRO A 31 5.27 -16.48 -5.36
C PRO A 31 4.68 -15.21 -4.74
N ALA A 32 4.68 -14.10 -5.49
CA ALA A 32 4.36 -12.78 -4.95
C ALA A 32 2.94 -12.68 -4.35
N PHE A 33 1.97 -13.41 -4.90
CA PHE A 33 0.59 -13.44 -4.42
C PHE A 33 0.06 -14.88 -4.52
N THR A 34 -0.34 -15.46 -3.39
CA THR A 34 -0.89 -16.82 -3.29
C THR A 34 -2.08 -16.84 -2.34
N TYR A 35 -2.70 -17.99 -2.14
CA TYR A 35 -3.80 -18.16 -1.21
C TYR A 35 -3.82 -19.60 -0.65
N ASN A 36 -4.48 -19.77 0.49
CA ASN A 36 -4.87 -21.06 1.03
C ASN A 36 -6.40 -21.08 1.26
N ALA A 37 -6.92 -22.11 1.93
CA ALA A 37 -8.36 -22.26 2.16
C ALA A 37 -9.03 -21.10 2.90
N THR A 38 -8.28 -20.28 3.66
CA THR A 38 -8.82 -19.23 4.52
C THR A 38 -8.19 -17.85 4.34
N THR A 39 -7.02 -17.77 3.70
CA THR A 39 -6.17 -16.58 3.75
C THR A 39 -5.49 -16.32 2.41
N ILE A 40 -5.45 -15.06 2.01
CA ILE A 40 -4.62 -14.57 0.91
C ILE A 40 -3.23 -14.25 1.46
N LEU A 41 -2.18 -14.63 0.74
CA LEU A 41 -0.79 -14.40 1.11
C LEU A 41 -0.13 -13.47 0.09
N LEU A 42 0.50 -12.40 0.58
CA LEU A 42 1.35 -11.52 -0.22
C LEU A 42 2.80 -11.70 0.24
N HIS A 43 3.67 -12.16 -0.66
CA HIS A 43 5.05 -12.54 -0.35
C HIS A 43 5.16 -13.49 0.87
N GLY A 44 4.32 -14.53 0.89
CA GLY A 44 4.27 -15.54 1.96
C GLY A 44 3.62 -15.08 3.28
N LYS A 45 3.17 -13.83 3.39
CA LYS A 45 2.56 -13.28 4.63
C LYS A 45 1.05 -13.14 4.49
N PRO A 46 0.25 -13.44 5.54
CA PRO A 46 -1.18 -13.13 5.56
C PRO A 46 -1.46 -11.69 5.14
N TYR A 47 -2.35 -11.53 4.17
CA TYR A 47 -2.71 -10.25 3.58
C TYR A 47 -4.22 -10.12 3.49
N GLN A 48 -4.76 -9.11 4.18
CA GLN A 48 -6.17 -8.75 4.06
C GLN A 48 -6.32 -7.68 2.98
N ILE A 49 -7.11 -7.97 1.95
CA ILE A 49 -7.48 -6.99 0.94
C ILE A 49 -8.53 -6.05 1.54
N ILE A 50 -8.19 -4.77 1.67
CA ILE A 50 -9.10 -3.69 2.06
C ILE A 50 -9.16 -2.76 0.86
N GLY A 51 -10.18 -2.97 0.03
CA GLY A 51 -10.24 -2.38 -1.29
C GLY A 51 -11.41 -1.41 -1.51
N GLY A 52 -11.23 -0.52 -2.47
CA GLY A 52 -12.28 0.38 -2.95
C GLY A 52 -12.24 0.50 -4.48
N GLN A 53 -13.42 0.66 -5.09
CA GLN A 53 -13.54 0.86 -6.52
C GLN A 53 -13.17 2.30 -6.91
N MET A 54 -12.36 2.45 -7.96
CA MET A 54 -12.00 3.75 -8.52
C MET A 54 -11.67 3.61 -10.00
N ASP A 55 -12.59 4.07 -10.85
CA ASP A 55 -12.50 3.90 -12.29
C ASP A 55 -11.83 5.13 -12.92
N PRO A 56 -10.60 5.00 -13.46
CA PRO A 56 -9.83 6.14 -13.95
C PRO A 56 -10.53 6.88 -15.10
N GLN A 57 -11.25 6.16 -15.96
CA GLN A 57 -11.98 6.71 -17.11
C GLN A 57 -13.17 7.60 -16.72
N ARG A 58 -13.55 7.64 -15.44
CA ARG A 58 -14.61 8.51 -14.89
C ARG A 58 -14.06 9.67 -14.08
N ILE A 59 -12.74 9.81 -13.98
CA ILE A 59 -12.07 10.81 -13.16
C ILE A 59 -11.09 11.57 -14.05
N PRO A 60 -11.20 12.91 -14.14
CA PRO A 60 -10.21 13.69 -14.90
C PRO A 60 -8.77 13.40 -14.41
N PRO A 61 -7.78 13.22 -15.30
CA PRO A 61 -6.47 12.65 -14.90
C PRO A 61 -5.71 13.48 -13.86
N GLN A 62 -5.91 14.80 -13.86
CA GLN A 62 -5.34 15.70 -12.84
C GLN A 62 -5.74 15.32 -11.41
N TYR A 63 -6.86 14.61 -11.23
CA TYR A 63 -7.37 14.23 -9.91
C TYR A 63 -6.99 12.82 -9.47
N TRP A 64 -6.48 11.95 -10.36
CA TRP A 64 -6.12 10.57 -9.99
C TRP A 64 -5.21 10.51 -8.76
N ARG A 65 -4.17 11.35 -8.74
CA ARG A 65 -3.21 11.41 -7.63
C ARG A 65 -3.88 11.77 -6.31
N ASP A 66 -4.81 12.73 -6.33
CA ASP A 66 -5.51 13.16 -5.12
C ASP A 66 -6.48 12.08 -4.63
N ARG A 67 -7.22 11.43 -5.54
CA ARG A 67 -8.14 10.35 -5.22
C ARG A 67 -7.43 9.16 -4.61
N LEU A 68 -6.31 8.72 -5.20
CA LEU A 68 -5.48 7.65 -4.67
C LEU A 68 -4.93 7.98 -3.27
N ARG A 69 -4.50 9.23 -3.05
CA ARG A 69 -4.05 9.69 -1.72
C ARG A 69 -5.17 9.62 -0.68
N LYS A 70 -6.39 10.03 -1.05
CA LYS A 70 -7.57 9.95 -0.16
C LYS A 70 -7.94 8.49 0.13
N ALA A 71 -7.94 7.62 -0.88
CA ALA A 71 -8.18 6.18 -0.70
C ALA A 71 -7.21 5.58 0.32
N LYS A 72 -5.91 5.86 0.18
CA LYS A 72 -4.89 5.41 1.12
C LYS A 72 -5.10 5.99 2.52
N ALA A 73 -5.47 7.28 2.63
CA ALA A 73 -5.76 7.91 3.92
C ALA A 73 -6.99 7.31 4.62
N MET A 74 -7.94 6.73 3.88
CA MET A 74 -9.06 5.96 4.44
C MET A 74 -8.66 4.55 4.91
N GLY A 75 -7.39 4.14 4.72
CA GLY A 75 -6.90 2.81 5.10
C GLY A 75 -7.03 1.75 4.00
N LEU A 76 -7.38 2.14 2.77
CA LEU A 76 -7.40 1.20 1.65
C LEU A 76 -5.97 0.82 1.25
N ASN A 77 -5.77 -0.47 0.97
CA ASN A 77 -4.50 -1.02 0.48
C ASN A 77 -4.60 -1.55 -0.95
N THR A 78 -5.80 -1.60 -1.51
CA THR A 78 -6.07 -2.13 -2.85
C THR A 78 -7.09 -1.24 -3.54
N ILE A 79 -6.90 -1.00 -4.85
CA ILE A 79 -7.87 -0.29 -5.68
C ILE A 79 -8.38 -1.24 -6.75
N PHE A 80 -9.69 -1.22 -7.00
CA PHE A 80 -10.33 -1.98 -8.05
C PHE A 80 -10.78 -1.04 -9.17
N PRO A 81 -10.00 -0.87 -10.25
CA PRO A 81 -10.45 -0.14 -11.41
C PRO A 81 -11.19 -1.05 -12.40
N TYR A 82 -12.33 -0.59 -12.93
CA TYR A 82 -12.80 -1.07 -14.21
C TYR A 82 -12.08 -0.38 -15.36
N VAL A 83 -11.88 -1.13 -16.45
CA VAL A 83 -11.45 -0.60 -17.74
C VAL A 83 -12.62 -0.76 -18.71
N PHE A 84 -13.11 0.37 -19.20
CA PHE A 84 -14.20 0.47 -20.17
C PHE A 84 -13.62 0.22 -21.55
N TRP A 85 -13.81 -1.01 -22.04
CA TRP A 85 -13.30 -1.46 -23.34
C TRP A 85 -13.94 -0.70 -24.50
N ASP A 86 -15.23 -0.37 -24.40
CA ASP A 86 -15.97 0.46 -25.37
C ASP A 86 -15.37 1.85 -25.57
N HIS A 87 -14.67 2.39 -24.57
CA HIS A 87 -13.94 3.65 -24.72
C HIS A 87 -12.58 3.48 -25.41
N LEU A 88 -12.00 2.28 -25.36
CA LEU A 88 -10.70 1.95 -25.95
C LEU A 88 -10.86 1.40 -27.37
N GLU A 89 -11.94 0.69 -27.65
CA GLU A 89 -12.30 0.10 -28.94
C GLU A 89 -13.78 0.39 -29.25
N PRO A 90 -14.11 1.62 -29.71
CA PRO A 90 -15.50 2.01 -30.01
C PRO A 90 -16.12 1.22 -31.16
N SER A 91 -15.29 0.66 -32.03
CA SER A 91 -15.68 -0.24 -33.12
C SER A 91 -14.66 -1.38 -33.25
N PRO A 92 -15.09 -2.60 -33.62
CA PRO A 92 -14.18 -3.75 -33.69
C PRO A 92 -12.96 -3.49 -34.56
N GLY A 93 -11.77 -3.63 -33.99
CA GLY A 93 -10.47 -3.36 -34.62
C GLY A 93 -9.99 -1.91 -34.54
N GLU A 94 -10.83 -0.97 -34.11
CA GLU A 94 -10.51 0.46 -34.04
C GLU A 94 -10.16 0.89 -32.61
N TRP A 95 -8.86 0.92 -32.30
CA TRP A 95 -8.36 1.30 -30.98
C TRP A 95 -8.05 2.80 -30.89
N THR A 96 -8.58 3.48 -29.87
CA THR A 96 -8.28 4.89 -29.56
C THR A 96 -7.78 5.07 -28.13
N PHE A 97 -6.75 5.88 -28.00
CA PHE A 97 -6.17 6.33 -26.72
C PHE A 97 -6.12 7.86 -26.64
N ASP A 98 -6.94 8.53 -27.44
CA ASP A 98 -6.87 9.98 -27.64
C ASP A 98 -7.37 10.77 -26.43
N GLN A 99 -8.23 10.13 -25.63
CA GLN A 99 -8.73 10.69 -24.39
C GLN A 99 -7.70 10.47 -23.27
N PRO A 100 -7.25 11.53 -22.56
CA PRO A 100 -6.30 11.40 -21.46
C PRO A 100 -6.74 10.42 -20.36
N GLU A 101 -8.05 10.24 -20.17
CA GLU A 101 -8.62 9.31 -19.20
C GLU A 101 -8.42 7.84 -19.57
N ASN A 102 -8.17 7.55 -20.85
CA ASN A 102 -7.89 6.21 -21.37
C ASN A 102 -6.44 5.77 -21.13
N ASP A 103 -5.56 6.63 -20.59
CA ASP A 103 -4.19 6.24 -20.20
C ASP A 103 -4.18 5.47 -18.86
N ILE A 104 -4.68 4.24 -18.92
CA ILE A 104 -4.73 3.30 -17.78
C ILE A 104 -3.32 2.98 -17.28
N ALA A 105 -2.32 2.95 -18.17
CA ALA A 105 -0.95 2.66 -17.79
C ALA A 105 -0.38 3.73 -16.85
N THR A 106 -0.63 5.01 -17.14
CA THR A 106 -0.23 6.12 -16.27
C THR A 106 -1.00 6.12 -14.96
N TYR A 107 -2.28 5.75 -14.95
CA TYR A 107 -3.04 5.58 -13.72
C TYR A 107 -2.42 4.48 -12.82
N VAL A 108 -2.16 3.29 -13.36
CA VAL A 108 -1.55 2.16 -12.61
C VAL A 108 -0.15 2.52 -12.10
N LYS A 109 0.68 3.19 -12.92
CA LYS A 109 1.98 3.71 -12.49
C LYS A 109 1.84 4.73 -11.35
N THR A 110 0.79 5.55 -11.37
CA THR A 110 0.50 6.51 -10.31
C THR A 110 0.10 5.82 -9.02
N ALA A 111 -0.77 4.79 -9.09
CA ALA A 111 -1.12 3.96 -7.94
C ALA A 111 0.12 3.31 -7.32
N LYS A 112 0.98 2.67 -8.14
CA LYS A 112 2.25 2.08 -7.68
C LYS A 112 3.14 3.07 -6.91
N ARG A 113 3.25 4.33 -7.37
CA ARG A 113 4.04 5.37 -6.68
C ARG A 113 3.41 5.84 -5.36
N LYS A 114 2.10 5.68 -5.18
CA LYS A 114 1.41 6.03 -3.93
C LYS A 114 1.37 4.89 -2.93
N GLY A 115 1.66 3.67 -3.38
CA GLY A 115 1.58 2.44 -2.59
C GLY A 115 0.16 2.25 -2.08
#